data_AF-A0A830E8L8-F1
#
_entry.id   AF-A0A830E8L8-F1
#
_cell.length_a   1.000
_cell.length_b   1.000
_cell.length_c   1.000
_cell.angle_alpha   90.00
_cell.angle_beta   90.00
_cell.angle_gamma   90.00
#
_symmetry.space_group_name_H-M   'P 1'
#
loop_
_entity.id
_entity.type
_entity.pdbx_description
1 polymer ?
#
loop_
_entity_poly.entity_id
_entity_poly.type
_entity_poly.pdbx_seq_one_letter_code
_entity_poly.pdbx_strand_id
1 'polypeptide(L)'
;MLILDSNVWIYVATAEEFPVEIYSNELRERLYFFEELYEGRHQTVLSAYMLEEIQQGLFRSKRVSEAEIEDILTKLFTLLYSCEDVLVPFDQAQLRDVDLAEVRGRTNNRLLAQLLDIQAKDVPILSLAYEHRTEHPLILTDDGGFSDLSPPAVGLPNITIEGLSLTW
;
A
#
# COMPACT_ATOMS: atom_id res chain seq x y z
N MET A 1 -3.55 8.48 9.39
CA MET A 1 -3.14 8.25 7.99
C MET A 1 -3.21 6.76 7.67
N LEU A 2 -3.66 6.39 6.47
CA LEU A 2 -3.66 5.01 5.98
C LEU A 2 -2.50 4.76 5.02
N ILE A 3 -1.82 3.63 5.14
CA ILE A 3 -0.84 3.16 4.16
C ILE A 3 -1.30 1.80 3.67
N LEU A 4 -1.82 1.74 2.46
CA LEU A 4 -2.28 0.48 1.89
C LEU A 4 -1.10 -0.21 1.23
N ASP A 5 -0.83 -1.44 1.63
CA ASP A 5 0.11 -2.29 0.93
C ASP A 5 -0.33 -2.46 -0.54
N SER A 6 0.64 -2.72 -1.41
CA SER A 6 0.45 -2.97 -2.84
C SER A 6 -0.60 -4.05 -3.10
N ASN A 7 -0.70 -5.09 -2.24
CA ASN A 7 -1.74 -6.13 -2.37
C ASN A 7 -3.16 -5.58 -2.12
N VAL A 8 -3.36 -4.67 -1.16
CA VAL A 8 -4.65 -4.05 -0.87
C VAL A 8 -5.04 -3.12 -2.02
N TRP A 9 -4.09 -2.33 -2.53
CA TRP A 9 -4.33 -1.50 -3.71
C TRP A 9 -4.78 -2.33 -4.91
N ILE A 10 -4.09 -3.44 -5.22
CA ILE A 10 -4.46 -4.32 -6.33
C ILE A 10 -5.84 -4.94 -6.10
N TYR A 11 -6.15 -5.37 -4.88
CA TYR A 11 -7.47 -5.93 -4.55
C TYR A 11 -8.58 -4.92 -4.80
N VAL A 12 -8.46 -3.73 -4.22
CA VAL A 12 -9.45 -2.64 -4.36
C VAL A 12 -9.60 -2.22 -5.82
N ALA A 13 -8.48 -2.14 -6.56
CA ALA A 13 -8.49 -1.72 -7.95
C ALA A 13 -9.05 -2.77 -8.93
N THR A 14 -9.05 -4.04 -8.54
CA THR A 14 -9.54 -5.17 -9.38
C THR A 14 -10.89 -5.72 -8.93
N ALA A 15 -11.55 -5.09 -7.95
CA ALA A 15 -12.84 -5.53 -7.46
C ALA A 15 -13.93 -5.39 -8.53
N GLU A 16 -14.80 -6.40 -8.64
CA GLU A 16 -15.94 -6.40 -9.57
C GLU A 16 -17.10 -5.53 -9.07
N GLU A 17 -17.21 -5.34 -7.75
CA GLU A 17 -18.25 -4.58 -7.09
C GLU A 17 -17.67 -3.35 -6.39
N PHE A 18 -18.30 -2.19 -6.59
CA PHE A 18 -17.96 -0.92 -5.96
C PHE A 18 -19.16 -0.35 -5.19
N PRO A 19 -18.95 0.31 -4.02
CA PRO A 19 -17.65 0.55 -3.37
C PRO A 19 -17.05 -0.72 -2.74
N VAL A 20 -15.73 -0.77 -2.63
CA VAL A 20 -15.03 -1.86 -1.93
C VAL A 20 -15.08 -1.56 -0.43
N GLU A 21 -15.79 -2.40 0.31
CA GLU A 21 -15.96 -2.30 1.75
C GLU A 21 -15.00 -3.23 2.49
N ILE A 22 -14.19 -2.68 3.40
CA ILE A 22 -13.30 -3.46 4.26
C ILE A 22 -13.48 -2.99 5.70
N TYR A 23 -13.72 -3.90 6.63
CA TYR A 23 -13.82 -3.57 8.05
C TYR A 23 -12.42 -3.53 8.69
N SER A 24 -12.06 -2.41 9.31
CA SER A 24 -10.85 -2.28 10.12
C SER A 24 -11.19 -2.50 11.59
N ASN A 25 -10.54 -3.47 12.21
CA ASN A 25 -10.61 -3.73 13.64
C ASN A 25 -9.91 -2.65 14.45
N GLU A 26 -8.82 -2.09 13.93
CA GLU A 26 -8.06 -1.04 14.59
C GLU A 26 -8.88 0.25 14.66
N LEU A 27 -9.50 0.65 13.55
CA LEU A 27 -10.34 1.85 13.48
C LEU A 27 -11.77 1.61 14.01
N ARG A 28 -12.22 0.35 14.05
CA ARG A 28 -13.58 -0.07 14.43
C ARG A 28 -14.66 0.51 13.51
N GLU A 29 -14.35 0.60 12.23
CA GLU A 29 -15.25 1.13 11.20
C GLU A 29 -15.10 0.38 9.88
N ARG A 30 -16.06 0.61 8.97
CA ARG A 30 -15.96 0.15 7.57
C ARG A 30 -15.31 1.24 6.76
N LEU A 31 -14.24 0.87 6.08
CA LEU A 31 -13.57 1.69 5.08
C LEU A 31 -14.26 1.47 3.74
N TYR A 32 -14.68 2.57 3.11
CA TYR A 32 -15.29 2.60 1.80
C TYR A 32 -14.25 3.13 0.81
N PHE A 33 -13.45 2.21 0.24
CA PHE A 33 -12.30 2.59 -0.57
C PHE A 33 -12.70 3.37 -1.82
N PHE A 34 -11.81 4.28 -2.22
CA PHE A 34 -12.02 5.36 -3.18
C PHE A 34 -13.02 6.43 -2.73
N GLU A 35 -14.24 6.09 -2.29
CA GLU A 35 -15.23 7.08 -1.85
C GLU A 35 -14.73 7.93 -0.68
N GLU A 36 -14.18 7.29 0.36
CA GLU A 36 -13.63 8.00 1.52
C GLU A 36 -12.38 8.82 1.22
N LEU A 37 -11.61 8.42 0.20
CA LEU A 37 -10.50 9.23 -0.29
C LEU A 37 -11.05 10.47 -1.00
N TYR A 38 -12.03 10.32 -1.90
CA TYR A 38 -12.65 11.47 -2.59
C TYR A 38 -13.37 12.43 -1.63
N GLU A 39 -13.91 11.93 -0.53
CA GLU A 39 -14.59 12.73 0.50
C GLU A 39 -13.63 13.30 1.56
N GLY A 40 -12.33 12.98 1.48
CA GLY A 40 -11.30 13.44 2.42
C GLY A 40 -11.48 12.94 3.85
N ARG A 41 -12.14 11.80 4.04
CA ARG A 41 -12.33 11.18 5.36
C ARG A 41 -11.04 10.55 5.89
N HIS A 42 -10.20 10.03 4.97
CA HIS A 42 -8.90 9.48 5.29
C HIS A 42 -7.84 9.96 4.31
N GLN A 43 -6.69 10.34 4.84
CA GLN A 43 -5.50 10.59 4.04
C GLN A 43 -4.68 9.32 3.87
N THR A 44 -4.15 9.10 2.66
CA THR A 44 -3.23 8.01 2.36
C THR A 44 -1.97 8.51 1.68
N VAL A 45 -0.88 7.73 1.76
CA VAL A 45 0.38 8.01 1.06
C VAL A 45 0.78 6.81 0.22
N LEU A 46 1.25 7.09 -1.00
CA LEU A 46 1.73 6.10 -1.94
C LEU A 46 3.15 6.48 -2.38
N SER A 47 4.11 5.57 -2.25
CA SER A 47 5.48 5.79 -2.76
C SER A 47 5.65 5.29 -4.20
N ALA A 48 6.70 5.76 -4.89
CA ALA A 48 7.01 5.32 -6.26
C ALA A 48 7.25 3.81 -6.32
N TYR A 49 7.87 3.25 -5.27
CA TYR A 49 8.07 1.81 -5.11
C TYR A 49 6.74 1.05 -5.11
N MET A 50 5.77 1.50 -4.31
CA MET A 50 4.46 0.86 -4.21
C MET A 50 3.69 0.98 -5.52
N LEU A 51 3.73 2.13 -6.19
CA LEU A 51 3.07 2.29 -7.49
C LEU A 51 3.66 1.35 -8.57
N GLU A 52 4.97 1.13 -8.57
CA GLU A 52 5.61 0.14 -9.45
C GLU A 52 5.23 -1.31 -9.07
N GLU A 53 5.13 -1.62 -7.78
CA GLU A 53 4.61 -2.92 -7.32
C GLU A 53 3.17 -3.17 -7.77
N ILE A 54 2.30 -2.15 -7.67
CA ILE A 54 0.91 -2.23 -8.11
C ILE A 54 0.86 -2.49 -9.62
N GLN A 55 1.63 -1.73 -10.43
CA GLN A 55 1.69 -1.94 -11.87
C GLN A 55 2.13 -3.37 -12.22
N GLN A 56 3.27 -3.83 -11.71
CA GLN A 56 3.74 -5.19 -11.97
C GLN A 56 2.79 -6.27 -11.43
N GLY A 57 2.12 -6.00 -10.30
CA GLY A 57 1.14 -6.88 -9.70
C GLY A 57 -0.12 -7.04 -10.55
N LEU A 58 -0.64 -5.94 -11.10
CA LEU A 58 -1.77 -5.95 -12.04
C LEU A 58 -1.43 -6.76 -13.29
N PHE A 59 -0.26 -6.54 -13.92
CA PHE A 59 0.18 -7.32 -15.08
C PHE A 59 0.40 -8.81 -14.80
N ARG A 60 0.62 -9.20 -13.54
CA ARG A 60 0.73 -10.61 -13.13
C ARG A 60 -0.61 -11.22 -12.71
N SER A 61 -1.61 -10.39 -12.44
CA SER A 61 -2.92 -10.84 -11.99
C SER A 61 -3.62 -11.65 -13.08
N LYS A 62 -4.25 -12.76 -12.69
CA LYS A 62 -5.10 -13.56 -13.59
C LYS A 62 -6.56 -13.11 -13.59
N ARG A 63 -6.91 -12.14 -12.73
CA ARG A 63 -8.28 -11.64 -12.56
C ARG A 63 -8.69 -10.64 -13.63
N VAL A 64 -7.71 -10.01 -14.28
CA VAL A 64 -7.94 -8.91 -15.21
C VAL A 64 -7.23 -9.18 -16.53
N SER A 65 -7.94 -8.91 -17.61
CA SER A 65 -7.38 -8.87 -18.96
C SER A 65 -6.49 -7.65 -19.14
N GLU A 66 -5.62 -7.67 -20.16
CA GLU A 66 -4.72 -6.56 -20.49
C GLU A 66 -5.48 -5.24 -20.72
N ALA A 67 -6.65 -5.31 -21.36
CA ALA A 67 -7.51 -4.13 -21.59
C ALA A 67 -8.11 -3.57 -20.28
N GLU A 68 -8.41 -4.44 -19.31
CA GLU A 68 -8.91 -4.02 -17.99
C GLU A 68 -7.78 -3.40 -17.15
N ILE A 69 -6.55 -3.87 -17.29
CA ILE A 69 -5.39 -3.28 -16.60
C ILE A 69 -5.21 -1.81 -16.98
N GLU A 70 -5.30 -1.46 -18.26
CA GLU A 70 -5.18 -0.07 -18.71
C GLU A 70 -6.27 0.84 -18.12
N ASP A 71 -7.52 0.37 -18.08
CA ASP A 71 -8.64 1.10 -17.47
C ASP A 71 -8.43 1.28 -15.95
N ILE A 72 -7.98 0.23 -15.26
CA ILE A 72 -7.67 0.26 -13.83
C ILE A 72 -6.55 1.25 -13.54
N LEU A 73 -5.45 1.20 -14.30
CA LEU A 73 -4.35 2.15 -14.13
C LEU A 73 -4.81 3.58 -14.40
N THR A 74 -5.64 3.80 -15.43
CA THR A 74 -6.19 5.13 -15.73
C THR A 74 -7.02 5.67 -14.56
N LYS A 75 -7.88 4.83 -13.96
CA LYS A 75 -8.67 5.19 -12.78
C LYS A 75 -7.78 5.46 -11.57
N LEU A 76 -6.77 4.63 -11.33
CA LEU A 76 -5.81 4.82 -10.24
C LEU A 76 -5.06 6.15 -10.41
N PHE A 77 -4.47 6.43 -11.57
CA PHE A 77 -3.79 7.70 -11.82
C PHE A 77 -4.73 8.90 -11.72
N THR A 78 -6.00 8.75 -12.13
CA THR A 78 -7.01 9.80 -11.95
C THR A 78 -7.25 10.06 -10.47
N LEU A 79 -7.40 9.03 -9.63
CA LEU A 79 -7.52 9.18 -8.17
C LEU A 79 -6.28 9.88 -7.59
N LEU A 80 -5.08 9.40 -7.93
CA LEU A 80 -3.81 9.96 -7.43
C LEU A 80 -3.62 11.44 -7.77
N TYR A 81 -4.13 11.88 -8.91
CA TYR A 81 -4.00 13.27 -9.37
C TYR A 81 -5.15 14.17 -8.90
N SER A 82 -6.35 13.63 -8.74
CA SER A 82 -7.56 14.41 -8.44
C SER A 82 -7.84 14.55 -6.95
N CYS A 83 -7.27 13.69 -6.11
CA CYS A 83 -7.51 13.66 -4.68
C CYS A 83 -6.34 14.23 -3.89
N GLU A 84 -6.55 15.37 -3.20
CA GLU A 84 -5.55 16.01 -2.34
C GLU A 84 -5.16 15.15 -1.13
N ASP A 85 -6.06 14.26 -0.70
CA ASP A 85 -5.85 13.33 0.41
C ASP A 85 -5.06 12.07 0.01
N VAL A 86 -4.63 11.97 -1.25
CA VAL A 86 -3.65 10.97 -1.67
C VAL A 86 -2.30 11.64 -1.87
N LEU A 87 -1.41 11.47 -0.90
CA LEU A 87 -0.05 12.00 -0.95
C LEU A 87 0.84 11.13 -1.85
N VAL A 88 1.43 11.77 -2.86
CA VAL A 88 2.32 11.12 -3.83
C VAL A 88 3.66 11.89 -3.81
N PRO A 89 4.57 11.61 -2.85
CA PRO A 89 5.79 12.38 -2.63
C PRO A 89 6.91 12.01 -3.63
N PHE A 90 6.54 11.80 -4.90
CA PHE A 90 7.48 11.48 -5.97
C PHE A 90 7.07 12.11 -7.30
N ASP A 91 8.05 12.39 -8.13
CA ASP A 91 7.83 12.82 -9.50
C ASP A 91 7.89 11.65 -10.51
N GLN A 92 7.58 11.93 -11.78
CA GLN A 92 7.63 10.91 -12.82
C GLN A 92 9.04 10.37 -13.10
N ALA A 93 10.10 11.14 -12.84
CA ALA A 93 11.46 10.65 -13.04
C ALA A 93 11.79 9.59 -11.98
N GLN A 94 11.45 9.87 -10.72
CA GLN A 94 11.60 8.92 -9.63
C GLN A 94 10.82 7.63 -9.88
N LEU A 95 9.59 7.70 -10.41
CA LEU A 95 8.81 6.52 -10.78
C LEU A 95 9.50 5.67 -11.86
N ARG A 96 10.04 6.32 -12.91
CA ARG A 96 10.72 5.62 -14.02
C ARG A 96 12.01 4.93 -13.59
N ASP A 97 12.67 5.48 -12.57
CA ASP A 97 13.95 4.96 -12.08
C ASP A 97 13.77 3.86 -11.01
N VAL A 98 12.54 3.48 -10.66
CA VAL A 98 12.29 2.40 -9.71
C VAL A 98 12.56 1.03 -10.34
N ASP A 99 13.60 0.36 -9.87
CA ASP A 99 13.80 -1.08 -10.05
C ASP A 99 13.45 -1.82 -8.74
N LEU A 100 12.38 -2.62 -8.75
CA LEU A 100 11.94 -3.37 -7.58
C LEU A 100 13.01 -4.36 -7.08
N ALA A 101 13.74 -5.01 -7.97
CA ALA A 101 14.77 -5.96 -7.61
C ALA A 101 15.97 -5.26 -6.98
N GLU A 102 16.32 -4.07 -7.48
CA GLU A 102 17.34 -3.22 -6.87
C GLU A 102 16.90 -2.76 -5.47
N VAL A 103 15.70 -2.18 -5.33
CA VAL A 103 15.18 -1.68 -4.04
C VAL A 103 15.13 -2.80 -3.00
N ARG A 104 14.55 -3.96 -3.34
CA ARG A 104 14.53 -5.14 -2.46
C ARG A 104 15.93 -5.72 -2.21
N GLY A 105 16.85 -5.47 -3.14
CA GLY A 105 18.24 -5.88 -3.10
C GLY A 105 19.15 -5.02 -2.22
N ARG A 106 18.74 -3.79 -1.88
CA ARG A 106 19.51 -2.86 -1.06
C ARG A 106 19.87 -3.49 0.29
N THR A 107 21.13 -3.34 0.69
CA THR A 107 21.67 -3.93 1.93
C THR A 107 20.80 -3.61 3.16
N ASN A 108 20.36 -2.36 3.29
CA ASN A 108 19.53 -1.94 4.42
C ASN A 108 18.16 -2.64 4.41
N ASN A 109 17.54 -2.81 3.24
CA ASN A 109 16.24 -3.48 3.14
C ASN A 109 16.35 -4.96 3.47
N ARG A 110 17.41 -5.63 2.99
CA ARG A 110 17.68 -7.03 3.35
C ARG A 110 17.97 -7.22 4.84
N LEU A 111 18.77 -6.31 5.42
CA LEU A 111 19.09 -6.35 6.83
C LEU A 111 17.84 -6.16 7.70
N LEU A 112 17.02 -5.15 7.40
CA LEU A 112 15.78 -4.88 8.12
C LEU A 112 14.78 -6.03 7.97
N ALA A 113 14.60 -6.56 6.75
CA ALA A 113 13.78 -7.74 6.51
C ALA A 113 14.19 -8.91 7.41
N GLN A 114 15.49 -9.18 7.50
CA GLN A 114 16.02 -10.26 8.35
C GLN A 114 15.85 -9.96 9.85
N LEU A 115 16.06 -8.72 10.30
CA LEU A 115 15.95 -8.34 11.71
C LEU A 115 14.50 -8.33 12.21
N LEU A 116 13.56 -7.99 11.33
CA LEU A 116 12.14 -7.86 11.62
C LEU A 116 11.32 -9.10 11.25
N ASP A 117 11.96 -10.10 10.63
CA ASP A 117 11.34 -11.33 10.12
C ASP A 117 10.18 -11.06 9.12
N ILE A 118 10.36 -10.07 8.25
CA ILE A 118 9.42 -9.70 7.17
C ILE A 118 10.08 -9.86 5.79
N GLN A 119 9.32 -9.74 4.70
CA GLN A 119 9.92 -9.80 3.37
C GLN A 119 10.60 -8.48 3.00
N ALA A 120 11.65 -8.54 2.18
CA ALA A 120 12.35 -7.33 1.72
C ALA A 120 11.48 -6.37 0.91
N LYS A 121 10.34 -6.86 0.39
CA LYS A 121 9.35 -6.04 -0.32
C LYS A 121 8.52 -5.16 0.63
N ASP A 122 8.41 -5.55 1.90
CA ASP A 122 7.57 -4.85 2.89
C ASP A 122 8.35 -3.71 3.58
N VAL A 123 9.68 -3.80 3.59
CA VAL A 123 10.55 -2.81 4.24
C VAL A 123 10.37 -1.39 3.68
N PRO A 124 10.26 -1.15 2.35
CA PRO A 124 9.95 0.19 1.85
C PRO A 124 8.61 0.74 2.35
N ILE A 125 7.59 -0.12 2.53
CA ILE A 125 6.27 0.29 3.06
C ILE A 125 6.37 0.65 4.54
N LEU A 126 7.08 -0.16 5.33
CA LEU A 126 7.37 0.16 6.73
C LEU A 126 8.21 1.43 6.87
N SER A 127 9.15 1.66 5.96
CA SER A 127 9.99 2.87 5.93
C SER A 127 9.15 4.11 5.62
N LEU A 128 8.19 4.01 4.68
CA LEU A 128 7.22 5.06 4.41
C LEU A 128 6.36 5.37 5.65
N ALA A 129 5.89 4.34 6.36
CA ALA A 129 5.18 4.52 7.63
C ALA A 129 6.06 5.23 8.68
N TYR A 130 7.36 4.93 8.72
CA TYR A 130 8.28 5.60 9.63
C TYR A 130 8.46 7.09 9.32
N GLU A 131 8.47 7.47 8.05
CA GLU A 131 8.51 8.88 7.63
C GLU A 131 7.30 9.65 8.17
N HIS A 132 6.12 9.01 8.17
CA HIS A 132 4.86 9.56 8.67
C HIS A 132 4.53 9.19 10.13
N ARG A 133 5.47 8.66 10.90
CA ARG A 133 5.23 8.14 12.28
C ARG A 133 4.60 9.13 13.27
N THR A 134 4.65 10.44 12.99
CA THR A 134 4.00 11.47 13.82
C THR A 134 2.49 11.53 13.61
N GLU A 135 1.99 10.94 12.53
CA GLU A 135 0.57 10.91 12.15
C GLU A 135 -0.12 9.60 12.53
N HIS A 136 0.58 8.75 13.31
CA HIS A 136 0.13 7.43 13.74
C HIS A 136 -0.39 6.57 12.56
N PRO A 137 0.46 6.26 11.56
CA PRO A 137 0.00 5.58 10.36
C PRO A 137 -0.45 4.15 10.67
N LEU A 138 -1.56 3.77 10.05
CA LEU A 138 -2.07 2.41 10.01
C LEU A 138 -1.74 1.80 8.65
N ILE A 139 -0.90 0.77 8.64
CA ILE A 139 -0.63 -0.04 7.46
C ILE A 139 -1.72 -1.10 7.34
N LEU A 140 -2.38 -1.17 6.19
CA LEU A 140 -3.31 -2.24 5.85
C LEU A 140 -2.64 -3.19 4.86
N THR A 141 -2.61 -4.48 5.16
CA THR A 141 -2.00 -5.50 4.29
C THR A 141 -2.78 -6.82 4.33
N ASP A 142 -2.80 -7.56 3.23
CA ASP A 142 -3.25 -8.96 3.19
C ASP A 142 -2.09 -9.97 3.30
N ASP A 143 -0.86 -9.49 3.54
CA ASP A 143 0.31 -10.35 3.76
C ASP A 143 0.42 -10.74 5.23
N GLY A 144 0.07 -11.99 5.54
CA GLY A 144 0.12 -12.53 6.90
C GLY A 144 1.49 -12.36 7.58
N GLY A 145 2.59 -12.55 6.82
CA GLY A 145 3.93 -12.41 7.35
C GLY A 145 4.27 -10.95 7.70
N PHE A 146 3.74 -9.99 6.96
CA PHE A 146 3.92 -8.57 7.28
C PHE A 146 2.99 -8.13 8.43
N SER A 147 1.75 -8.62 8.48
CA SER A 147 0.80 -8.30 9.55
C SER A 147 1.17 -8.85 10.92
N ASP A 148 1.96 -9.93 10.98
CA ASP A 148 2.44 -10.52 12.23
C ASP A 148 3.52 -9.66 12.91
N LEU A 149 4.14 -8.71 12.19
CA LEU A 149 5.07 -7.76 12.79
C LEU A 149 4.33 -6.90 13.81
N SER A 150 4.89 -6.80 15.02
CA SER A 150 4.47 -5.84 16.04
C SER A 150 5.43 -4.64 16.06
N PRO A 151 5.11 -3.51 15.41
CA PRO A 151 5.98 -2.34 15.42
C PRO A 151 6.34 -1.86 16.85
N PRO A 152 5.42 -1.84 17.84
CA PRO A 152 5.79 -1.48 19.21
C PRO A 152 6.87 -2.37 19.82
N ALA A 153 6.89 -3.68 19.51
CA ALA A 153 7.87 -4.63 20.05
C ALA A 153 9.29 -4.37 19.53
N VAL A 154 9.43 -3.70 18.39
CA VAL A 154 10.71 -3.37 17.74
C VAL A 154 11.05 -1.87 17.85
N GLY A 155 10.41 -1.14 18.76
CA GLY A 155 10.72 0.27 19.04
C GLY A 155 10.03 1.26 18.09
N LEU A 156 8.96 0.85 17.41
CA LEU A 156 8.14 1.68 16.52
C LEU A 156 6.71 1.83 17.06
N PRO A 157 6.50 2.42 18.25
CA PRO A 157 5.21 2.38 18.96
C PRO A 157 4.09 3.20 18.30
N ASN A 158 4.40 4.06 17.35
CA ASN A 158 3.43 4.92 16.67
C ASN A 158 2.98 4.38 15.31
N ILE A 159 3.41 3.18 14.94
CA ILE A 159 2.98 2.54 13.69
C ILE A 159 2.11 1.34 14.08
N THR A 160 0.99 1.20 13.41
CA THR A 160 0.13 0.01 13.53
C THR A 160 0.09 -0.71 12.20
N ILE A 161 0.05 -2.03 12.24
CA ILE A 161 -0.15 -2.88 11.05
C ILE A 161 -1.40 -3.71 11.33
N GLU A 162 -2.33 -3.71 10.39
CA GLU A 162 -3.51 -4.55 10.43
C GLU A 162 -3.51 -5.50 9.23
N GLY A 163 -3.59 -6.79 9.53
CA GLY A 163 -3.83 -7.85 8.56
C GLY A 163 -5.30 -7.87 8.16
N LEU A 164 -5.55 -7.78 6.86
CA LEU A 164 -6.85 -7.96 6.22
C LEU A 164 -7.02 -9.43 5.83
N SER A 165 -8.27 -9.84 5.58
CA SER A 165 -8.59 -11.17 5.05
C SER A 165 -9.34 -10.99 3.74
N LEU A 166 -8.60 -10.64 2.69
CA LEU A 166 -9.15 -10.33 1.37
C LEU A 166 -9.48 -11.62 0.59
N THR A 167 -10.56 -11.57 -0.18
CA THR A 167 -11.04 -12.72 -0.97
C THR A 167 -10.60 -12.63 -2.43
N TRP A 168 -9.48 -13.30 -2.75
CA TRP A 168 -8.90 -13.40 -4.10
C TRP A 168 -9.55 -14.46 -4.99
#